data_AF-A0A959P0H6-F1
#
_entry.id   AF-A0A959P0H6-F1
#
_cell.length_a   1.000
_cell.length_b   1.000
_cell.length_c   1.000
_cell.angle_alpha   90.00
_cell.angle_beta   90.00
_cell.angle_gamma   90.00
#
_symmetry.space_group_name_H-M   'P 1'
#
loop_
_entity.id
_entity.type
_entity.pdbx_description
1 polymer ?
#
loop_
_entity_poly.entity_id
_entity_poly.type
_entity_poly.pdbx_seq_one_letter_code
_entity_poly.pdbx_strand_id
1 'polypeptide(L)'
;MLLVRLLIFSVISLSSICCLAQNAWGKEVFLNIEEKPLRYVLNEIRNQTDLNLIYNDNLFEEITLSGSFNSSAESTLSEILSRYNCSFKKYENNAAVIYKKKSTPKKFKAVVHKTNTAEFIPPSQVEILKPTLLSKIDLVYPQEAINKRIEGETLAKLFITKEG
;
A
#
# COMPACT_ATOMS: atom_id res chain seq x y z
N MET A 1 -43.59 -42.29 -30.79
CA MET A 1 -42.92 -42.07 -29.49
C MET A 1 -41.41 -41.75 -29.61
N LEU A 2 -40.97 -41.18 -30.74
CA LEU A 2 -39.57 -40.82 -31.02
C LEU A 2 -39.33 -39.29 -30.95
N LEU A 3 -40.37 -38.50 -31.25
CA LEU A 3 -40.34 -37.03 -31.23
C LEU A 3 -40.17 -36.43 -29.83
N VAL A 4 -40.75 -37.05 -28.79
CA VAL A 4 -40.66 -36.57 -27.40
C VAL A 4 -39.24 -36.76 -26.84
N ARG A 5 -38.52 -37.80 -27.27
CA ARG A 5 -37.13 -38.04 -26.83
C ARG A 5 -36.14 -37.04 -27.43
N LEU A 6 -36.43 -36.49 -28.62
CA LEU A 6 -35.57 -35.51 -29.29
C LEU A 6 -35.65 -34.11 -28.67
N LEU A 7 -36.82 -33.73 -28.11
CA LEU A 7 -36.99 -32.44 -27.42
C LEU A 7 -36.32 -32.40 -26.04
N ILE A 8 -36.23 -33.51 -25.33
CA ILE A 8 -35.62 -33.53 -23.98
C ILE A 8 -34.10 -33.34 -24.07
N PHE A 9 -33.47 -33.82 -25.15
CA PHE A 9 -32.04 -33.58 -25.38
C PHE A 9 -31.70 -32.12 -25.73
N SER A 10 -32.62 -31.34 -26.31
CA SER A 10 -32.37 -29.93 -26.62
C SER A 10 -32.47 -29.01 -25.39
N VAL A 11 -33.26 -29.40 -24.38
CA VAL A 11 -33.39 -28.60 -23.13
C VAL A 11 -32.20 -28.82 -22.20
N ILE A 12 -31.60 -30.02 -22.20
CA ILE A 12 -30.44 -30.34 -21.35
C ILE A 12 -29.12 -29.75 -21.92
N SER A 13 -29.09 -29.42 -23.21
CA SER A 13 -27.93 -28.78 -23.86
C SER A 13 -27.87 -27.26 -23.66
N LEU A 14 -28.95 -26.61 -23.21
CA LEU A 14 -29.03 -25.14 -23.14
C LEU A 14 -28.75 -24.57 -21.73
N SER A 15 -28.49 -25.41 -20.72
CA SER A 15 -28.16 -24.96 -19.35
C SER A 15 -26.66 -24.81 -19.08
N SER A 16 -25.78 -25.14 -20.03
CA SER A 16 -24.33 -25.15 -19.82
C SER A 16 -23.59 -23.93 -20.37
N ILE A 17 -24.30 -22.89 -20.81
CA ILE A 17 -23.68 -21.67 -21.34
C ILE A 17 -24.16 -20.48 -20.51
N CYS A 18 -23.33 -20.10 -19.53
CA CYS A 18 -23.00 -18.72 -19.13
C CYS A 18 -22.51 -18.62 -17.68
N CYS A 19 -21.51 -19.43 -17.30
CA CYS A 19 -20.50 -18.93 -16.37
C CYS A 19 -19.44 -18.17 -17.19
N LEU A 20 -19.85 -17.11 -17.89
CA LEU A 20 -18.90 -16.11 -18.33
C LEU A 20 -18.38 -15.47 -17.06
N ALA A 21 -17.17 -15.83 -16.65
CA ALA A 21 -16.46 -15.11 -15.61
C ALA A 21 -16.36 -13.65 -16.07
N GLN A 22 -17.28 -12.80 -15.61
CA GLN A 22 -17.24 -11.38 -15.90
C GLN A 22 -15.94 -10.85 -15.32
N ASN A 23 -15.07 -10.35 -16.19
CA ASN A 23 -13.80 -9.76 -15.77
C ASN A 23 -14.09 -8.45 -15.04
N ALA A 24 -14.15 -8.50 -13.71
CA ALA A 24 -14.43 -7.36 -12.83
C ALA A 24 -13.48 -6.18 -13.08
N TRP A 25 -12.23 -6.47 -13.49
CA TRP A 25 -11.21 -5.46 -13.74
C TRP A 25 -11.47 -4.59 -14.96
N GLY A 26 -12.20 -5.12 -15.94
CA GLY A 26 -12.57 -4.43 -17.18
C GLY A 26 -13.89 -3.69 -17.10
N LYS A 27 -14.66 -3.84 -16.01
CA LYS A 27 -15.92 -3.12 -15.82
C LYS A 27 -15.65 -1.62 -15.73
N GLU A 28 -16.44 -0.83 -16.44
CA GLU A 28 -16.36 0.63 -16.38
C GLU A 28 -16.89 1.12 -15.03
N VAL A 29 -16.16 2.07 -14.46
CA VAL A 29 -16.50 2.72 -13.20
C VAL A 29 -16.82 4.17 -13.49
N PHE A 30 -17.99 4.60 -13.03
CA PHE A 30 -18.45 5.98 -13.16
C PHE A 30 -18.61 6.55 -11.77
N LEU A 31 -17.74 7.48 -11.42
CA LEU A 31 -17.73 8.11 -10.11
C LEU A 31 -17.63 9.62 -10.29
N ASN A 32 -18.56 10.34 -9.69
CA ASN A 32 -18.47 11.79 -9.49
C ASN A 32 -18.57 12.06 -8.00
N ILE A 33 -17.47 12.49 -7.39
CA ILE A 33 -17.31 12.51 -5.93
C ILE A 33 -16.85 13.89 -5.48
N GLU A 34 -17.57 14.43 -4.51
CA GLU A 34 -17.25 15.69 -3.84
C GLU A 34 -16.97 15.40 -2.36
N GLU A 35 -15.70 15.56 -1.98
CA GLU A 35 -15.19 15.49 -0.60
C GLU A 35 -15.68 14.27 0.18
N LYS A 36 -15.55 13.07 -0.40
CA LYS A 36 -15.88 11.83 0.32
C LYS A 36 -14.64 11.13 0.85
N PRO A 37 -14.76 10.41 1.99
CA PRO A 37 -13.68 9.57 2.48
C PRO A 37 -13.29 8.52 1.43
N LEU A 38 -12.00 8.25 1.28
CA LEU A 38 -11.50 7.27 0.31
C LEU A 38 -12.11 5.87 0.53
N ARG A 39 -12.41 5.49 1.77
CA ARG A 39 -13.14 4.24 2.09
C ARG A 39 -14.50 4.16 1.41
N TYR A 40 -15.24 5.26 1.38
CA TYR A 40 -16.53 5.34 0.69
C TYR A 40 -16.33 5.11 -0.80
N VAL A 41 -15.34 5.79 -1.40
CA VAL A 41 -15.02 5.65 -2.83
C VAL A 41 -14.65 4.21 -3.20
N LEU A 42 -13.79 3.56 -2.40
CA LEU A 42 -13.42 2.16 -2.63
C LEU A 42 -14.62 1.22 -2.51
N ASN A 43 -15.57 1.51 -1.62
CA ASN A 43 -16.80 0.75 -1.51
C ASN A 43 -17.70 0.91 -2.73
N GLU A 44 -17.81 2.11 -3.29
CA GLU A 44 -18.55 2.36 -4.53
C GLU A 44 -17.94 1.60 -5.72
N ILE A 45 -16.61 1.55 -5.81
CA ILE A 45 -15.91 0.74 -6.83
C ILE A 45 -16.28 -0.74 -6.66
N ARG A 46 -16.28 -1.28 -5.43
CA ARG A 46 -16.67 -2.67 -5.16
C ARG A 46 -18.11 -2.94 -5.62
N ASN A 47 -19.03 -2.03 -5.30
CA ASN A 47 -20.45 -2.16 -5.65
C ASN A 47 -20.68 -2.18 -7.17
N GLN A 48 -19.90 -1.41 -7.94
CA GLN A 48 -20.04 -1.37 -9.40
C GLN A 48 -19.37 -2.55 -10.12
N THR A 49 -18.32 -3.14 -9.53
CA THR A 49 -17.39 -4.02 -10.26
C THR A 49 -17.33 -5.45 -9.74
N ASP A 50 -17.93 -5.75 -8.59
CA ASP A 50 -17.80 -7.02 -7.85
C ASP A 50 -16.34 -7.34 -7.43
N LEU A 51 -15.46 -6.33 -7.37
CA LEU A 51 -14.11 -6.50 -6.85
C LEU A 51 -14.13 -6.74 -5.34
N ASN A 52 -13.26 -7.63 -4.87
CA ASN A 52 -13.00 -7.82 -3.45
C ASN A 52 -11.73 -7.06 -3.05
N LEU A 53 -11.89 -5.85 -2.51
CA LEU A 53 -10.77 -5.01 -2.08
C LEU A 53 -10.43 -5.29 -0.61
N ILE A 54 -9.21 -5.74 -0.38
CA ILE A 54 -8.66 -6.06 0.94
C ILE A 54 -7.59 -5.02 1.27
N TYR A 55 -7.73 -4.34 2.40
CA TYR A 55 -6.79 -3.32 2.84
C TYR A 55 -6.81 -3.18 4.35
N ASN A 56 -5.72 -2.64 4.91
CA ASN A 56 -5.68 -2.23 6.31
C ASN A 56 -6.40 -0.89 6.46
N ASP A 57 -7.33 -0.82 7.40
CA ASP A 57 -8.14 0.36 7.73
C ASP A 57 -7.29 1.63 7.98
N ASN A 58 -6.12 1.47 8.57
CA ASN A 58 -5.22 2.58 8.91
C ASN A 58 -4.53 3.18 7.67
N LEU A 59 -4.65 2.57 6.49
CA LEU A 59 -4.05 3.10 5.25
C LEU A 59 -4.70 4.40 4.78
N PHE A 60 -5.97 4.62 5.13
CA PHE A 60 -6.79 5.68 4.57
C PHE A 60 -7.50 6.52 5.64
N GLU A 61 -7.06 6.46 6.89
CA GLU A 61 -7.56 7.36 7.93
C GLU A 61 -7.39 8.81 7.47
N GLU A 62 -8.50 9.56 7.49
CA GLU A 62 -8.58 10.99 7.16
C GLU A 62 -8.35 11.39 5.68
N ILE A 63 -8.23 10.43 4.76
CA ILE A 63 -8.08 10.76 3.34
C ILE A 63 -9.45 11.02 2.69
N THR A 64 -9.64 12.24 2.20
CA THR A 64 -10.76 12.61 1.33
C THR A 64 -10.34 12.66 -0.13
N LEU A 65 -11.29 12.33 -1.01
CA LEU A 65 -11.12 12.37 -2.45
C LEU A 65 -12.25 13.21 -3.06
N SER A 66 -11.85 14.11 -3.96
CA SER A 66 -12.74 14.81 -4.86
C SER A 66 -12.26 14.56 -6.29
N GLY A 67 -13.19 14.29 -7.21
CA GLY A 67 -12.86 14.05 -8.61
C GLY A 67 -13.93 13.26 -9.35
N SER A 68 -13.79 13.27 -10.67
CA SER A 68 -14.58 12.48 -11.59
C SER A 68 -13.70 11.43 -12.24
N PHE A 69 -14.15 10.17 -12.20
CA PHE A 69 -13.46 9.02 -12.76
C PHE A 69 -14.41 8.30 -13.70
N ASN A 70 -13.96 8.11 -14.93
CA ASN A 70 -14.68 7.37 -15.97
C ASN A 70 -13.66 6.51 -16.72
N SER A 71 -13.37 5.33 -16.17
CA SER A 71 -12.44 4.38 -16.78
C SER A 71 -12.67 2.98 -16.24
N SER A 72 -11.90 1.99 -16.70
CA SER A 72 -11.97 0.63 -16.14
C SER A 72 -11.68 0.62 -14.65
N ALA A 73 -12.22 -0.37 -13.94
CA ALA A 73 -12.00 -0.57 -12.51
C ALA A 73 -10.52 -0.54 -12.14
N GLU A 74 -9.70 -1.21 -12.95
CA GLU A 74 -8.24 -1.22 -12.79
C GLU A 74 -7.61 0.17 -12.92
N SER A 75 -7.97 0.90 -13.98
CA SER A 75 -7.42 2.23 -14.26
C SER A 75 -7.81 3.22 -13.17
N THR A 76 -9.09 3.18 -12.77
CA THR A 76 -9.64 4.02 -11.70
C THR A 76 -8.94 3.73 -10.35
N LEU A 77 -8.77 2.46 -9.98
CA LEU A 77 -8.04 2.08 -8.76
C LEU A 77 -6.57 2.52 -8.81
N SER A 78 -5.90 2.32 -9.94
CA SER A 78 -4.51 2.75 -10.13
C SER A 78 -4.36 4.27 -9.98
N GLU A 79 -5.24 5.03 -10.62
CA GLU A 79 -5.23 6.49 -10.56
C GLU A 79 -5.44 6.98 -9.13
N ILE A 80 -6.50 6.53 -8.45
CA ILE A 80 -6.82 6.93 -7.08
C ILE A 80 -5.66 6.59 -6.14
N LEU A 81 -5.17 5.35 -6.16
CA LEU A 81 -4.14 4.89 -5.22
C LEU A 81 -2.77 5.54 -5.48
N SER A 82 -2.48 5.92 -6.72
CA SER A 82 -1.22 6.61 -7.06
C SER A 82 -1.08 7.96 -6.36
N ARG A 83 -2.18 8.68 -6.14
CA ARG A 83 -2.21 9.98 -5.45
C ARG A 83 -1.77 9.89 -3.99
N TYR A 84 -1.91 8.71 -3.38
CA TYR A 84 -1.65 8.49 -1.95
C TYR A 84 -0.46 7.56 -1.69
N ASN A 85 0.46 7.43 -2.65
CA ASN A 85 1.61 6.54 -2.57
C ASN A 85 1.23 5.08 -2.21
N CYS A 86 0.06 4.64 -2.69
CA CYS A 86 -0.44 3.29 -2.54
C CYS A 86 -0.38 2.55 -3.87
N SER A 87 -0.47 1.22 -3.79
CA SER A 87 -0.54 0.32 -4.93
C SER A 87 -1.43 -0.85 -4.56
N PHE A 88 -1.86 -1.61 -5.55
CA PHE A 88 -2.60 -2.85 -5.31
C PHE A 88 -1.94 -4.00 -6.05
N LYS A 89 -2.17 -5.22 -5.54
CA LYS A 89 -1.81 -6.46 -6.21
C LYS A 89 -3.07 -7.27 -6.46
N LYS A 90 -3.24 -7.75 -7.69
CA LYS A 90 -4.36 -8.58 -8.10
C LYS A 90 -4.14 -10.03 -7.66
N TYR A 91 -5.21 -10.68 -7.29
CA TYR A 91 -5.29 -12.09 -6.96
C TYR A 91 -6.43 -12.74 -7.76
N GLU A 92 -6.54 -14.06 -7.66
CA GLU A 92 -7.67 -14.81 -8.19
C GLU A 92 -8.99 -14.36 -7.55
N ASN A 93 -10.12 -14.72 -8.16
CA ASN A 93 -11.46 -14.41 -7.68
C ASN A 93 -11.74 -12.89 -7.50
N ASN A 94 -11.26 -12.07 -8.44
CA ASN A 94 -11.49 -10.61 -8.44
C ASN A 94 -11.01 -9.91 -7.16
N ALA A 95 -10.06 -10.51 -6.43
CA ALA A 95 -9.52 -9.95 -5.21
C ALA A 95 -8.32 -9.04 -5.47
N ALA A 96 -8.20 -7.97 -4.67
CA ALA A 96 -7.10 -7.03 -4.73
C ALA A 96 -6.64 -6.68 -3.31
N VAL A 97 -5.33 -6.82 -3.05
CA VAL A 97 -4.76 -6.34 -1.78
C VAL A 97 -4.10 -4.99 -2.02
N ILE A 98 -4.55 -3.97 -1.28
CA ILE A 98 -4.00 -2.61 -1.35
C ILE A 98 -2.92 -2.45 -0.28
N TYR A 99 -1.78 -1.88 -0.67
CA TYR A 99 -0.62 -1.69 0.20
C TYR A 99 0.06 -0.35 -0.06
N LYS A 100 0.70 0.19 0.98
CA LYS A 100 1.53 1.39 0.87
C LYS A 100 2.83 1.06 0.11
N LYS A 101 3.17 1.84 -0.91
CA LYS A 101 4.46 1.68 -1.60
C LYS A 101 5.56 1.98 -0.58
N LYS A 102 6.46 1.02 -0.36
CA LYS A 102 7.69 1.28 0.38
C LYS A 102 8.41 2.39 -0.37
N SER A 103 8.61 3.54 0.28
CA SER A 103 9.50 4.56 -0.27
C SER A 103 10.84 3.88 -0.45
N THR A 104 11.25 3.63 -1.70
CA THR A 104 12.64 3.33 -1.95
C THR A 104 13.42 4.50 -1.36
N PRO A 105 14.41 4.27 -0.48
CA PRO A 105 15.24 5.36 -0.02
C PRO A 105 15.81 5.98 -1.29
N LYS A 106 15.46 7.24 -1.57
CA LYS A 106 16.13 8.01 -2.62
C LYS A 106 17.60 7.83 -2.33
N LYS A 107 18.34 7.17 -3.23
CA LYS A 107 19.79 7.13 -3.16
C LYS A 107 20.22 8.58 -3.33
N PHE A 108 20.35 9.31 -2.23
CA PHE A 108 20.98 10.61 -2.23
C PHE A 108 22.39 10.35 -2.75
N LYS A 109 22.66 10.73 -4.01
CA LYS A 109 24.05 10.90 -4.44
C LYS A 109 24.57 11.99 -3.52
N ALA A 110 25.50 11.64 -2.63
CA ALA A 110 26.24 12.63 -1.86
C ALA A 110 26.93 13.54 -2.87
N VAL A 111 26.34 14.71 -3.14
CA VAL A 111 27.04 15.79 -3.80
C VAL A 111 27.94 16.35 -2.72
N VAL A 112 29.19 15.88 -2.70
CA VAL A 112 30.23 16.52 -1.92
C VAL A 112 30.40 17.91 -2.51
N HIS A 113 29.78 18.90 -1.87
CA HIS A 113 30.18 20.28 -2.06
C HIS A 113 31.64 20.35 -1.63
N LYS A 114 32.55 20.43 -2.61
CA LYS A 114 33.93 20.86 -2.35
C LYS A 114 33.84 22.33 -1.94
N THR A 115 33.63 22.57 -0.66
CA THR A 115 33.94 23.85 -0.04
C THR A 115 35.44 24.03 -0.23
N ASN A 116 35.78 24.93 -1.13
CA ASN A 116 37.15 25.21 -1.54
C ASN A 116 37.81 26.04 -0.44
N THR A 117 38.13 25.40 0.70
CA THR A 117 39.03 25.90 1.77
C THR A 117 39.07 24.86 2.89
N ALA A 118 39.79 23.76 2.65
CA ALA A 118 40.40 23.00 3.73
C ALA A 118 41.73 22.50 3.17
N GLU A 119 42.82 22.94 3.79
CA GLU A 119 44.17 22.50 3.46
C GLU A 119 44.20 20.97 3.45
N PHE A 120 44.80 20.42 2.40
CA PHE A 120 44.95 18.99 2.24
C PHE A 120 45.85 18.45 3.37
N ILE A 121 45.24 17.79 4.35
CA ILE A 121 45.97 17.06 5.39
C ILE A 121 46.26 15.66 4.83
N PRO A 122 47.54 15.27 4.63
CA PRO A 122 47.89 13.95 4.12
C PRO A 122 47.41 12.84 5.06
N PRO A 123 47.05 11.65 4.53
CA PRO A 123 46.46 10.54 5.30
C PRO A 123 47.39 9.96 6.38
N SER A 124 48.66 10.37 6.44
CA SER A 124 49.61 10.02 7.48
C SER A 124 49.38 10.74 8.82
N GLN A 125 48.44 11.70 8.89
CA GLN A 125 48.15 12.49 10.09
C GLN A 125 46.70 12.35 10.60
N VAL A 126 45.88 11.49 9.98
CA VAL A 126 44.49 11.29 10.42
C VAL A 126 44.42 10.05 11.31
N GLU A 127 44.46 10.26 12.62
CA GLU A 127 44.16 9.22 13.59
C GLU A 127 42.64 8.98 13.59
N ILE A 128 42.21 7.91 12.92
CA ILE A 128 40.80 7.49 12.92
C ILE A 128 40.50 6.91 14.30
N LEU A 129 40.02 7.76 15.21
CA LEU A 129 39.55 7.32 16.52
C LEU A 129 38.40 6.33 16.33
N LYS A 130 38.56 5.13 16.87
CA LYS A 130 37.48 4.14 16.87
C LYS A 130 36.36 4.67 17.77
N PRO A 131 35.09 4.58 17.33
CA PRO A 131 33.97 5.01 18.15
C PRO A 131 33.96 4.20 19.45
N THR A 132 33.95 4.91 20.57
CA THR A 132 33.88 4.30 21.90
C THR A 132 32.44 4.36 22.37
N LEU A 133 31.88 3.22 22.79
CA LEU A 133 30.54 3.17 23.34
C LEU A 133 30.52 3.88 24.71
N LEU A 134 29.96 5.09 24.78
CA LEU A 134 29.90 5.85 26.03
C LEU A 134 28.83 5.35 26.99
N SER A 135 27.66 4.97 26.48
CA SER A 135 26.62 4.36 27.31
C SER A 135 25.73 3.43 26.51
N LYS A 136 25.26 2.39 27.19
CA LYS A 136 24.23 1.47 26.71
C LYS A 136 23.01 1.66 27.59
N ILE A 137 21.88 2.04 26.98
CA ILE A 137 20.61 2.14 27.69
C ILE A 137 19.80 0.90 27.33
N ASP A 138 19.55 0.04 28.31
CA ASP A 138 18.59 -1.04 28.17
C ASP A 138 17.20 -0.47 28.42
N LEU A 139 16.37 -0.44 27.37
CA LEU A 139 15.00 0.07 27.46
C LEU A 139 14.18 -0.88 28.34
N VAL A 140 13.69 -0.35 29.47
CA VAL A 140 12.79 -1.09 30.36
C VAL A 140 11.36 -0.82 29.92
N TYR A 141 10.64 -1.90 29.60
CA TYR A 141 9.24 -1.81 29.24
C TYR A 141 8.38 -1.38 30.46
N PRO A 142 7.46 -0.41 30.34
CA PRO A 142 6.66 0.05 31.47
C PRO A 142 5.83 -1.09 32.07
N GLN A 143 5.94 -1.31 33.38
CA GLN A 143 5.23 -2.39 34.08
C GLN A 143 3.71 -2.31 33.92
N GLU A 144 3.16 -1.09 33.87
CA GLU A 144 1.73 -0.89 33.61
C GLU A 144 1.28 -1.40 32.24
N ALA A 145 2.13 -1.28 31.22
CA ALA A 145 1.83 -1.76 29.88
C ALA A 145 1.87 -3.31 29.83
N ILE A 146 2.78 -3.94 30.59
CA ILE A 146 2.79 -5.40 30.78
C ILE A 146 1.50 -5.87 31.46
N ASN A 147 1.13 -5.22 32.58
CA ASN A 147 -0.02 -5.60 33.39
C ASN A 147 -1.34 -5.45 32.62
N LYS A 148 -1.44 -4.43 31.77
CA LYS A 148 -2.64 -4.12 30.98
C LYS A 148 -2.61 -4.73 29.57
N ARG A 149 -1.57 -5.51 29.22
CA ARG A 149 -1.35 -6.08 27.87
C ARG A 149 -1.50 -5.02 26.76
N ILE A 150 -0.99 -3.83 27.00
CA ILE A 150 -1.05 -2.72 26.06
C ILE A 150 0.11 -2.89 25.09
N GLU A 151 -0.19 -3.15 23.82
CA GLU A 151 0.80 -3.12 22.73
C GLU A 151 0.91 -1.69 22.17
N GLY A 152 2.13 -1.22 21.92
CA GLY A 152 2.36 0.14 21.44
C GLY A 152 3.81 0.41 21.05
N GLU A 153 4.01 1.44 20.24
CA GLU A 153 5.34 1.86 19.78
C GLU A 153 6.07 2.68 20.86
N THR A 154 7.30 2.28 21.20
CA THR A 154 8.18 3.07 22.08
C THR A 154 9.21 3.83 21.24
N LEU A 155 9.21 5.16 21.37
CA LEU A 155 10.19 6.02 20.70
C LEU A 155 11.46 6.16 21.56
N ALA A 156 12.59 5.69 21.03
CA ALA A 156 13.91 5.98 21.60
C ALA A 156 14.49 7.25 20.97
N LYS A 157 14.87 8.23 21.81
CA LYS A 157 15.62 9.42 21.38
C LYS A 157 17.09 9.25 21.74
N LEU A 158 17.95 9.24 20.71
CA LEU A 158 19.40 9.13 20.87
C LEU A 158 20.02 10.50 20.57
N PHE A 159 20.90 10.96 21.46
CA PHE A 159 21.72 12.16 21.26
C PHE A 159 23.15 11.72 21.01
N ILE A 160 23.73 12.11 19.86
CA ILE A 160 25.11 11.81 19.50
C ILE A 160 25.91 13.10 19.62
N THR A 161 26.89 13.12 20.51
CA THR A 161 27.84 14.23 20.65
C THR A 161 28.96 14.13 19.62
N LYS A 162 29.62 15.26 19.30
CA LYS A 162 30.77 15.27 18.37
C LYS A 162 31.94 14.39 18.83
N GLU A 163 31.96 14.04 20.10
CA GLU A 163 32.98 13.22 20.76
C GLU A 163 32.63 11.72 20.77
N GLY A 164 31.46 11.33 20.21
CA GLY A 164 30.86 10.00 20.41
C GLY A 164 29.72 10.06 21.40
#